data_AF-A0A0B1TFD4-F1
#
_entry.id   AF-A0A0B1TFD4-F1
#
_cell.length_a   1.000
_cell.length_b   1.000
_cell.length_c   1.000
_cell.angle_alpha   90.00
_cell.angle_beta   90.00
_cell.angle_gamma   90.00
#
_symmetry.space_group_name_H-M   'P 1'
#
loop_
_entity.id
_entity.type
_entity.pdbx_description
1 polymer ?
#
loop_
_entity_poly.entity_id
_entity_poly.type
_entity_poly.pdbx_seq_one_letter_code
_entity_poly.pdbx_strand_id
1 'polypeptide(L)'
;MTRIFSTSFGEPLSDTSKRYIKEVRSRLTQPISPTYDTDYNIYRFVMSAERAHRKEKDIIEAASNALNNHLRIRKALDLDYQPVKTLDENPIFQKRLMPKGDILDVPDKKNRLLWYIEYATIAVENIATALQSSLLCKYQFWQFEYMLRRVMEQVAFKNAILDILCVQKGREFLKVESL
;
A
#
# COMPACT_ATOMS: atom_id res chain seq x y z
N MET A 1 13.64 -23.33 -11.01
CA MET A 1 13.12 -22.24 -11.88
C MET A 1 12.70 -21.08 -11.00
N THR A 2 13.41 -19.95 -11.08
CA THR A 2 13.08 -18.71 -10.37
C THR A 2 11.78 -18.14 -10.93
N ARG A 3 10.85 -17.77 -10.04
CA ARG A 3 9.55 -17.23 -10.44
C ARG A 3 9.75 -15.81 -11.01
N ILE A 4 9.31 -15.59 -12.25
CA ILE A 4 9.45 -14.30 -12.94
C ILE A 4 8.20 -13.47 -12.68
N PHE A 5 8.36 -12.32 -12.03
CA PHE A 5 7.31 -11.31 -11.85
C PHE A 5 7.36 -10.32 -13.01
N SER A 6 6.22 -9.72 -13.38
CA SER A 6 6.17 -8.72 -14.45
C SER A 6 6.94 -7.44 -14.09
N THR A 7 7.12 -7.11 -12.81
CA THR A 7 8.03 -6.06 -12.34
C THR A 7 8.72 -6.48 -11.04
N SER A 8 10.05 -6.34 -11.03
CA SER A 8 10.88 -6.56 -9.86
C SER A 8 10.62 -5.50 -8.78
N PHE A 9 10.75 -5.90 -7.52
CA PHE A 9 10.57 -4.98 -6.40
C PHE A 9 11.57 -3.80 -6.47
N GLY A 10 11.05 -2.58 -6.38
CA GLY A 10 11.85 -1.35 -6.40
C GLY A 10 12.05 -0.73 -7.78
N GLU A 11 11.68 -1.45 -8.85
CA GLU A 11 11.76 -0.97 -10.22
C GLU A 11 10.46 -0.26 -10.66
N PRO A 12 10.54 0.66 -11.64
CA PRO A 12 9.36 1.20 -12.29
C PRO A 12 8.49 0.09 -12.90
N LEU A 13 7.17 0.31 -12.94
CA LEU A 13 6.24 -0.64 -13.54
C LEU A 13 6.56 -0.88 -15.02
N SER A 14 6.78 -2.15 -15.37
CA SER A 14 6.97 -2.57 -16.76
C SER A 14 5.70 -2.38 -17.58
N ASP A 15 5.83 -2.38 -18.90
CA ASP A 15 4.67 -2.27 -19.80
C ASP A 15 3.71 -3.44 -19.65
N THR A 16 4.21 -4.63 -19.29
CA THR A 16 3.38 -5.79 -18.97
C THR A 16 2.55 -5.54 -17.72
N SER A 17 3.16 -5.02 -16.66
CA SER A 17 2.45 -4.67 -15.42
C SER A 17 1.39 -3.60 -15.66
N LYS A 18 1.71 -2.56 -16.44
CA LYS A 18 0.76 -1.51 -16.82
C LYS A 18 -0.43 -2.07 -17.61
N ARG A 19 -0.19 -3.03 -18.52
CA ARG A 19 -1.26 -3.75 -19.23
C ARG A 19 -2.15 -4.51 -18.26
N TYR A 20 -1.57 -5.28 -17.34
CA TYR A 20 -2.34 -6.03 -16.33
C TYR A 20 -3.18 -5.10 -15.46
N ILE A 21 -2.62 -3.98 -15.00
CA ILE A 21 -3.33 -2.97 -14.21
C ILE A 21 -4.53 -2.42 -14.98
N LYS A 22 -4.34 -2.06 -16.26
CA LYS A 22 -5.42 -1.54 -17.11
C LYS A 22 -6.55 -2.56 -17.27
N GLU A 23 -6.21 -3.84 -17.49
CA GLU A 23 -7.20 -4.91 -17.59
C GLU A 23 -7.90 -5.21 -16.26
N VAL A 24 -7.19 -5.17 -15.14
CA VAL A 24 -7.82 -5.33 -13.81
C VAL A 24 -8.79 -4.17 -13.57
N ARG A 25 -8.39 -2.93 -13.88
CA ARG A 25 -9.22 -1.73 -13.71
C ARG A 25 -10.50 -1.80 -14.54
N SER A 26 -10.45 -2.34 -15.77
CA SER A 26 -11.65 -2.49 -16.61
C SER A 26 -12.62 -3.58 -16.16
N ARG A 27 -12.19 -4.48 -15.27
CA ARG A 27 -13.01 -5.58 -14.71
C ARG A 27 -13.55 -5.28 -13.31
N LEU A 28 -13.34 -4.06 -12.80
CA LEU A 28 -13.87 -3.66 -11.51
C LEU A 28 -15.39 -3.49 -11.58
N THR A 29 -16.07 -4.06 -10.60
CA THR A 29 -17.52 -3.92 -10.39
C THR A 29 -17.85 -3.05 -9.19
N GLN A 30 -16.85 -2.76 -8.35
CA GLN A 30 -16.95 -1.82 -7.24
C GLN A 30 -16.33 -0.48 -7.63
N PRO A 31 -16.92 0.65 -7.19
CA PRO A 31 -16.27 1.94 -7.36
C PRO A 31 -14.95 1.96 -6.58
N ILE A 32 -13.93 2.57 -7.17
CA ILE A 32 -12.64 2.80 -6.55
C ILE A 32 -12.49 4.29 -6.25
N SER A 33 -12.12 4.62 -5.01
CA SER A 33 -11.87 6.01 -4.62
C SER A 33 -10.67 6.58 -5.39
N PRO A 34 -10.71 7.83 -5.87
CA PRO A 34 -9.56 8.48 -6.50
C PRO A 34 -8.31 8.49 -5.62
N THR A 35 -8.46 8.51 -4.29
CA THR A 35 -7.31 8.45 -3.37
C THR A 35 -6.64 7.08 -3.33
N TYR A 36 -7.34 6.04 -3.78
CA TYR A 36 -6.86 4.65 -3.79
C TYR A 36 -6.56 4.16 -5.21
N ASP A 37 -7.18 4.73 -6.24
CA ASP A 37 -6.97 4.41 -7.66
C ASP A 37 -5.60 4.88 -8.16
N THR A 38 -4.56 4.16 -7.76
CA THR A 38 -3.21 4.34 -8.24
C THR A 38 -2.70 3.03 -8.82
N ASP A 39 -1.83 3.13 -9.83
CA ASP A 39 -1.21 1.95 -10.44
C ASP A 39 -0.43 1.13 -9.40
N TYR A 40 0.20 1.80 -8.42
CA TYR A 40 0.85 1.13 -7.29
C TYR A 40 -0.13 0.26 -6.49
N ASN A 41 -1.27 0.82 -6.08
CA ASN A 41 -2.24 0.08 -5.27
C ASN A 41 -2.86 -1.10 -6.03
N ILE A 42 -3.20 -0.92 -7.31
CA ILE A 42 -3.76 -1.99 -8.13
C ILE A 42 -2.70 -3.06 -8.39
N TYR A 43 -1.46 -2.67 -8.67
CA TYR A 43 -0.36 -3.61 -8.92
C TYR A 43 -0.09 -4.54 -7.74
N ARG A 44 -0.37 -4.12 -6.49
CA ARG A 44 -0.23 -5.01 -5.32
C ARG A 44 -1.10 -6.28 -5.44
N PHE A 45 -2.28 -6.15 -6.05
CA PHE A 45 -3.16 -7.29 -6.31
C PHE A 45 -2.66 -8.15 -7.47
N VAL A 46 -2.15 -7.51 -8.54
CA VAL A 46 -1.50 -8.20 -9.67
C VAL A 46 -0.29 -9.01 -9.18
N MET A 47 0.64 -8.37 -8.49
CA MET A 47 1.83 -9.00 -7.91
C MET A 47 1.45 -10.15 -6.96
N SER A 48 0.39 -9.99 -6.16
CA SER A 48 -0.10 -11.08 -5.31
C SER A 48 -0.62 -12.26 -6.15
N ALA A 49 -1.36 -12.00 -7.23
CA ALA A 49 -1.86 -13.02 -8.13
C ALA A 49 -0.73 -13.73 -8.91
N GLU A 50 0.33 -13.03 -9.29
CA GLU A 50 1.53 -13.62 -9.90
C GLU A 50 2.25 -14.61 -8.97
N ARG A 51 2.08 -14.46 -7.64
CA ARG A 51 2.55 -15.43 -6.64
C ARG A 51 1.71 -16.69 -6.55
N ALA A 52 0.55 -16.75 -7.18
CA ALA A 52 -0.28 -17.96 -7.24
C ALA A 52 -0.37 -18.52 -8.66
N HIS A 53 -0.42 -17.67 -9.67
CA HIS A 53 -0.73 -18.03 -11.05
C HIS A 53 0.44 -17.74 -12.01
N ARG A 54 0.39 -18.33 -13.20
CA ARG A 54 1.38 -18.12 -14.28
C ARG A 54 0.77 -17.61 -15.58
N LYS A 55 -0.49 -17.97 -15.86
CA LYS A 55 -1.19 -17.55 -17.06
C LYS A 55 -1.76 -16.15 -16.83
N GLU A 56 -1.56 -15.27 -17.82
CA GLU A 56 -2.04 -13.88 -17.80
C GLU A 56 -3.53 -13.79 -17.44
N LYS A 57 -4.37 -14.59 -18.09
CA LYS A 57 -5.82 -14.63 -17.82
C LYS A 57 -6.13 -14.90 -16.34
N ASP A 58 -5.50 -15.91 -15.75
CA ASP A 58 -5.73 -16.33 -14.35
C ASP A 58 -5.21 -15.27 -13.37
N ILE A 59 -4.08 -14.63 -13.69
CA ILE A 59 -3.51 -13.53 -12.89
C ILE A 59 -4.50 -12.36 -12.83
N ILE A 60 -5.00 -11.93 -13.99
CA ILE A 60 -5.93 -10.79 -14.09
C ILE A 60 -7.26 -11.10 -13.40
N GLU A 61 -7.79 -12.31 -13.58
CA GLU A 61 -9.03 -12.74 -12.94
C GLU A 61 -8.89 -12.77 -11.40
N ALA A 62 -7.84 -13.41 -10.88
CA ALA A 62 -7.58 -13.47 -9.45
C ALA A 62 -7.36 -12.09 -8.84
N ALA A 63 -6.58 -11.23 -9.51
CA ALA A 63 -6.33 -9.86 -9.06
C ALA A 63 -7.62 -9.01 -9.04
N SER A 64 -8.45 -9.11 -10.09
CA SER A 64 -9.71 -8.38 -10.19
C SER A 64 -10.71 -8.81 -9.11
N ASN A 65 -10.84 -10.11 -8.86
CA ASN A 65 -11.71 -10.65 -7.82
C ASN A 65 -11.25 -10.22 -6.41
N ALA A 66 -9.95 -10.31 -6.15
CA ALA A 66 -9.37 -9.87 -4.88
C ALA A 66 -9.55 -8.37 -4.66
N LEU A 67 -9.33 -7.54 -5.69
CA LEU A 67 -9.50 -6.09 -5.60
C LEU A 67 -10.98 -5.71 -5.41
N ASN A 68 -11.92 -6.32 -6.15
CA ASN A 68 -13.36 -6.08 -5.93
C ASN A 68 -13.79 -6.40 -4.50
N ASN A 69 -13.32 -7.52 -3.93
CA ASN A 69 -13.60 -7.86 -2.54
C ASN A 69 -12.95 -6.87 -1.57
N HIS A 70 -11.72 -6.44 -1.84
CA HIS A 70 -11.06 -5.42 -1.03
C HIS A 70 -11.83 -4.09 -1.03
N LEU A 71 -12.31 -3.63 -2.19
CA LEU A 71 -13.10 -2.40 -2.32
C LEU A 71 -14.42 -2.47 -1.54
N ARG A 72 -15.07 -3.64 -1.47
CA ARG A 72 -16.26 -3.85 -0.61
C ARG A 72 -15.91 -3.65 0.87
N ILE A 73 -14.79 -4.19 1.32
CA ILE A 73 -14.32 -4.04 2.70
C ILE A 73 -13.98 -2.58 3.00
N ARG A 74 -13.25 -1.90 2.10
CA ARG A 74 -12.93 -0.47 2.24
C ARG A 74 -14.19 0.38 2.39
N LYS A 75 -15.20 0.14 1.55
CA LYS A 75 -16.50 0.81 1.63
C LYS A 75 -17.23 0.52 2.94
N ALA A 76 -17.28 -0.75 3.37
CA ALA A 76 -17.96 -1.14 4.60
C ALA A 76 -17.33 -0.53 5.87
N LEU A 77 -16.02 -0.25 5.82
CA LEU A 77 -15.26 0.33 6.93
C LEU A 77 -15.05 1.85 6.79
N ASP A 78 -15.59 2.46 5.73
CA ASP A 78 -15.46 3.88 5.40
C ASP A 78 -13.99 4.38 5.40
N LEU A 79 -13.08 3.59 4.81
CA LEU A 79 -11.64 3.88 4.84
C LEU A 79 -11.20 4.97 3.86
N ASP A 80 -12.04 5.33 2.89
CA ASP A 80 -11.67 6.24 1.81
C ASP A 80 -12.05 7.70 2.10
N TYR A 81 -13.06 7.94 2.94
CA TYR A 81 -13.62 9.28 3.17
C TYR A 81 -13.39 9.82 4.59
N GLN A 82 -13.02 8.96 5.54
CA GLN A 82 -12.69 9.38 6.90
C GLN A 82 -11.25 9.91 6.98
N PRO A 83 -10.99 10.91 7.86
CA PRO A 83 -9.62 11.25 8.23
C PRO A 83 -8.88 10.02 8.73
N VAL A 84 -7.66 9.85 8.23
CA VAL A 84 -6.80 8.73 8.60
C VAL A 84 -6.43 8.90 10.07
N LYS A 85 -6.81 7.92 10.89
CA LYS A 85 -6.49 7.94 12.32
C LYS A 85 -5.08 7.48 12.55
N THR A 86 -4.33 8.24 13.33
CA THR A 86 -2.99 7.88 13.80
C THR A 86 -3.04 6.65 14.71
N LEU A 87 -1.86 6.09 14.99
CA LEU A 87 -1.77 5.02 15.98
C LEU A 87 -2.19 5.51 17.38
N ASP A 88 -1.92 6.77 17.76
CA ASP A 88 -2.30 7.29 19.08
C ASP A 88 -3.80 7.50 19.24
N GLU A 89 -4.53 7.67 18.13
CA GLU A 89 -5.99 7.76 18.10
C GLU A 89 -6.68 6.39 18.07
N ASN A 90 -5.94 5.30 17.91
CA ASN A 90 -6.52 3.98 17.76
C ASN A 90 -6.82 3.34 19.14
N PRO A 91 -8.10 2.99 19.43
CA PRO A 91 -8.49 2.50 20.75
C PRO A 91 -7.77 1.24 21.23
N ILE A 92 -7.28 0.37 20.33
CA ILE A 92 -6.53 -0.83 20.72
C ILE A 92 -5.20 -0.49 21.41
N PHE A 93 -4.58 0.63 21.04
CA PHE A 93 -3.33 1.09 21.62
C PHE A 93 -3.57 1.97 22.84
N GLN A 94 -4.59 2.84 22.81
CA GLN A 94 -4.99 3.64 23.98
C GLN A 94 -5.34 2.76 25.18
N LYS A 95 -6.04 1.65 24.94
CA LYS A 95 -6.39 0.66 25.97
C LYS A 95 -5.26 -0.32 26.28
N ARG A 96 -4.09 -0.18 25.65
CA ARG A 96 -2.92 -1.07 25.80
C ARG A 96 -3.25 -2.56 25.58
N LEU A 97 -4.19 -2.83 24.68
CA LEU A 97 -4.58 -4.20 24.31
C LEU A 97 -3.60 -4.80 23.31
N MET A 98 -2.95 -3.95 22.51
CA MET A 98 -1.91 -4.32 21.58
C MET A 98 -0.70 -3.39 21.75
N PRO A 99 0.52 -3.86 21.49
CA PRO A 99 1.69 -3.00 21.36
C PRO A 99 1.54 -2.15 20.09
N LYS A 100 1.71 -0.83 20.23
CA LYS A 100 1.68 0.13 19.12
C LYS A 100 2.86 -0.06 18.15
N GLY A 101 4.01 -0.36 18.74
CA GLY A 101 5.30 -0.35 18.06
C GLY A 101 5.78 1.06 17.69
N ASP A 102 7.00 1.11 17.16
CA ASP A 102 7.68 2.33 16.75
C ASP A 102 7.93 2.31 15.25
N ILE A 103 7.48 3.36 14.58
CA ILE A 103 7.77 3.62 13.17
C ILE A 103 9.01 4.49 13.13
N LEU A 104 10.08 4.01 12.50
CA LEU A 104 11.31 4.79 12.40
C LEU A 104 11.20 5.82 11.28
N ASP A 105 11.76 7.01 11.50
CA ASP A 105 11.86 8.07 10.49
C ASP A 105 12.95 7.81 9.44
N VAL A 106 13.73 6.73 9.62
CA VAL A 106 14.79 6.32 8.69
C VAL A 106 14.33 5.09 7.92
N PRO A 107 14.31 5.13 6.58
CA PRO A 107 13.99 3.95 5.79
C PRO A 107 15.18 3.00 5.69
N ASP A 108 14.92 1.76 5.31
CA ASP A 108 16.00 0.82 5.03
C ASP A 108 16.73 1.13 3.70
N LYS A 109 17.76 0.33 3.38
CA LYS A 109 18.55 0.46 2.13
C LYS A 109 17.71 0.34 0.84
N LYS A 110 16.47 -0.13 0.93
CA LYS A 110 15.53 -0.27 -0.19
C LYS A 110 14.37 0.72 -0.10
N ASN A 111 14.51 1.77 0.71
CA ASN A 111 13.49 2.78 0.94
C ASN A 111 12.17 2.20 1.49
N ARG A 112 12.24 1.19 2.37
CA ARG A 112 11.07 0.62 3.04
C ARG A 112 10.88 1.26 4.41
N LEU A 113 9.62 1.55 4.74
CA LEU A 113 9.23 1.97 6.09
C LEU A 113 9.54 0.84 7.09
N LEU A 114 10.19 1.21 8.19
CA LEU A 114 10.54 0.29 9.26
C LEU A 114 9.60 0.48 10.43
N TRP A 115 8.94 -0.60 10.87
CA TRP A 115 8.01 -0.61 11.99
C TRP A 115 8.32 -1.78 12.90
N TYR A 116 8.70 -1.49 14.13
CA TYR A 116 9.11 -2.47 15.13
C TYR A 116 8.00 -2.64 16.15
N ILE A 117 7.59 -3.88 16.38
CA ILE A 117 6.54 -4.21 17.34
C ILE A 117 7.08 -5.29 18.28
N GLU A 118 7.04 -5.04 19.57
CA GLU A 118 7.41 -6.01 20.59
C GLU A 118 6.17 -6.74 21.08
N TYR A 119 6.08 -8.04 20.80
CA TYR A 119 4.93 -8.87 21.13
C TYR A 119 5.01 -9.57 22.49
N ALA A 120 6.15 -9.46 23.19
CA ALA A 120 6.40 -10.16 24.45
C ALA A 120 5.40 -9.82 25.57
N THR A 121 4.68 -8.70 25.43
CA THR A 121 3.79 -8.14 26.44
C THR A 121 2.30 -8.29 26.11
N ILE A 122 1.93 -9.04 25.07
CA ILE A 122 0.51 -9.26 24.74
C ILE A 122 -0.12 -10.26 25.70
N ALA A 123 -1.23 -9.83 26.34
CA ALA A 123 -2.16 -10.70 27.03
C ALA A 123 -3.41 -10.94 26.16
N VAL A 124 -3.50 -12.11 25.52
CA VAL A 124 -4.57 -12.43 24.56
C VAL A 124 -5.95 -12.47 25.24
N GLU A 125 -5.99 -12.91 26.49
CA GLU A 125 -7.19 -12.99 27.32
C GLU A 125 -7.80 -11.60 27.54
N ASN A 126 -6.96 -10.58 27.73
CA ASN A 126 -7.41 -9.20 27.90
C ASN A 126 -8.00 -8.65 26.59
N ILE A 127 -7.45 -9.03 25.44
CA ILE A 127 -7.99 -8.63 24.13
C ILE A 127 -9.38 -9.25 23.92
N ALA A 128 -9.51 -10.56 24.17
CA ALA A 128 -10.74 -11.30 23.92
C ALA A 128 -11.92 -10.83 24.79
N THR A 129 -11.63 -10.33 26.00
CA THR A 129 -12.65 -9.88 26.96
C THR A 129 -12.94 -8.37 26.87
N ALA A 130 -11.98 -7.55 26.42
CA ALA A 130 -12.13 -6.09 26.42
C ALA A 130 -12.89 -5.51 25.22
N LEU A 131 -12.91 -6.19 24.06
CA LEU A 131 -13.52 -5.68 22.83
C LEU A 131 -14.22 -6.78 22.04
N GLN A 132 -15.35 -6.43 21.42
CA GLN A 132 -15.98 -7.26 20.41
C GLN A 132 -15.02 -7.46 19.21
N SER A 133 -14.96 -8.68 18.68
CA SER A 133 -14.02 -9.03 17.60
C SER A 133 -14.18 -8.16 16.34
N SER A 134 -15.40 -7.74 16.00
CA SER A 134 -15.66 -6.85 14.86
C SER A 134 -15.01 -5.47 15.03
N LEU A 135 -15.02 -4.92 16.25
CA LEU A 135 -14.34 -3.67 16.56
C LEU A 135 -12.82 -3.85 16.52
N LEU A 136 -12.31 -4.96 17.04
CA LEU A 136 -10.89 -5.27 16.96
C LEU A 136 -10.43 -5.34 15.50
N CYS A 137 -11.17 -6.02 14.63
CA CYS A 137 -10.90 -6.03 13.19
C CYS A 137 -10.92 -4.62 12.59
N LYS A 138 -11.93 -3.80 12.89
CA LYS A 138 -12.00 -2.41 12.41
C LYS A 138 -10.76 -1.61 12.81
N TYR A 139 -10.33 -1.72 14.07
CA TYR A 139 -9.16 -1.02 14.58
C TYR A 139 -7.84 -1.52 13.98
N GLN A 140 -7.74 -2.81 13.64
CA GLN A 140 -6.62 -3.33 12.85
C GLN A 140 -6.59 -2.73 11.44
N PHE A 141 -7.75 -2.57 10.78
CA PHE A 141 -7.81 -1.89 9.49
C PHE A 141 -7.39 -0.41 9.58
N TRP A 142 -7.73 0.30 10.65
CA TRP A 142 -7.24 1.67 10.88
C TRP A 142 -5.72 1.74 10.97
N GLN A 143 -5.11 0.82 11.72
CA GLN A 143 -3.66 0.67 11.81
C GLN A 143 -3.04 0.45 10.42
N PHE A 144 -3.59 -0.45 9.61
CA PHE A 144 -3.06 -0.71 8.26
C PHE A 144 -3.28 0.45 7.29
N GLU A 145 -4.42 1.16 7.37
CA GLU A 145 -4.67 2.34 6.54
C GLU A 145 -3.69 3.46 6.89
N TYR A 146 -3.43 3.71 8.18
CA TYR A 146 -2.40 4.66 8.62
C TYR A 146 -1.02 4.32 8.04
N MET A 147 -0.60 3.06 8.16
CA MET A 147 0.67 2.61 7.61
C MET A 147 0.73 2.73 6.08
N LEU A 148 -0.36 2.42 5.38
CA LEU A 148 -0.43 2.59 3.93
C LEU A 148 -0.24 4.06 3.52
N ARG A 149 -0.85 5.00 4.25
CA ARG A 149 -0.77 6.43 3.96
C ARG A 149 0.66 6.95 4.15
N ARG A 150 1.35 6.51 5.20
CA ARG A 150 2.79 6.79 5.40
C ARG A 150 3.64 6.29 4.24
N VAL A 151 3.36 5.10 3.73
CA VAL A 151 4.05 4.56 2.54
C VAL A 151 3.74 5.38 1.29
N MET A 152 2.48 5.79 1.09
CA MET A 152 2.09 6.63 -0.05
C MET A 152 2.74 8.01 -0.01
N GLU A 153 2.84 8.64 1.17
CA GLU A 153 3.57 9.89 1.39
C GLU A 153 5.05 9.75 0.99
N GLN A 154 5.70 8.67 1.42
CA GLN A 154 7.09 8.38 1.07
C GLN A 154 7.30 8.18 -0.43
N VAL A 155 6.36 7.50 -1.11
CA VAL A 155 6.40 7.33 -2.58
C VAL A 155 6.20 8.67 -3.29
N ALA A 156 5.24 9.48 -2.86
CA ALA A 156 4.98 10.79 -3.44
C ALA A 156 6.19 11.73 -3.28
N PHE A 157 6.80 11.76 -2.09
CA PHE A 157 8.00 12.54 -1.82
C PHE A 157 9.18 12.13 -2.70
N LYS A 158 9.41 10.81 -2.87
CA LYS A 158 10.47 10.31 -3.75
C LYS A 158 10.25 10.70 -5.21
N ASN A 159 9.01 10.58 -5.70
CA ASN A 159 8.68 10.98 -7.07
C ASN A 159 8.86 12.48 -7.27
N ALA A 160 8.44 13.32 -6.31
CA ALA A 160 8.65 14.76 -6.37
C ALA A 160 10.15 15.14 -6.42
N ILE A 161 11.00 14.46 -5.66
CA ILE A 161 12.46 14.65 -5.76
C ILE A 161 12.98 14.26 -7.15
N LEU A 162 12.56 13.11 -7.67
CA LEU A 162 12.96 12.67 -9.00
C LEU A 162 12.52 13.66 -10.08
N ASP A 163 11.31 14.19 -9.99
CA ASP A 163 10.79 15.20 -10.92
C ASP A 163 11.60 16.50 -10.83
N ILE A 164 11.93 16.97 -9.62
CA ILE A 164 12.80 18.15 -9.43
C ILE A 164 14.19 17.90 -10.03
N LEU A 165 14.80 16.74 -9.78
CA LEU A 165 16.11 16.38 -10.30
C LEU A 165 16.09 16.19 -11.83
N CYS A 166 15.03 15.63 -12.40
CA CYS A 166 14.82 15.53 -13.84
C CYS A 166 14.64 16.91 -14.49
N VAL A 167 13.89 17.81 -13.85
CA VAL A 167 13.76 19.20 -14.30
C VAL A 167 15.09 19.95 -14.21
N GLN A 168 15.90 19.70 -13.19
CA GLN A 168 17.24 20.30 -13.07
C GLN A 168 18.20 19.76 -14.15
N LYS A 169 18.23 18.44 -14.38
CA LYS A 169 19.04 17.84 -15.47
C LYS A 169 18.56 18.25 -16.87
N GLY A 170 17.25 18.45 -17.06
CA GLY A 170 16.68 18.97 -18.30
C GLY A 170 16.99 20.46 -18.56
N ARG A 171 17.34 21.23 -17.53
CA ARG A 171 17.80 22.62 -17.67
C ARG A 171 19.30 22.76 -17.93
N GLU A 172 20.11 21.76 -17.59
CA GLU A 172 21.55 21.76 -17.88
C GLU A 172 21.86 21.49 -19.37
N PHE A 173 20.94 20.86 -20.12
CA PHE A 173 21.11 20.62 -21.56
C PHE A 173 20.77 21.82 -22.47
N LEU A 174 20.31 22.95 -21.93
CA LEU A 174 19.95 24.15 -22.70
C LEU A 174 20.91 25.34 -22.54
N LYS A 175 22.12 25.13 -21.99
CA LYS A 175 23.10 26.23 -21.77
C LYS A 175 24.54 25.97 -22.20
N VAL A 176 24.79 25.03 -23.11
CA VAL A 176 26.10 24.93 -23.77
C VAL A 176 25.91 24.66 -25.26
N GLU A 177 25.48 25.69 -26.00
CA GLU A 177 25.73 25.84 -27.43
C GLU A 177 25.27 27.25 -27.86
N SER A 178 26.16 28.24 -27.68
CA SER A 178 26.36 29.37 -28.61
C SER A 178 27.24 30.45 -27.97
N LEU A 179 28.40 30.65 -28.60
CA LEU A 179 29.45 31.67 -28.42
C LEU A 179 30.52 31.38 -27.36
#